data_AF-A0A2W7PWC1-F1
#
_entry.id   AF-A0A2W7PWC1-F1
#
_cell.length_a   1.000
_cell.length_b   1.000
_cell.length_c   1.000
_cell.angle_alpha   90.00
_cell.angle_beta   90.00
_cell.angle_gamma   90.00
#
_symmetry.space_group_name_H-M   'P 1'
#
loop_
_entity.id
_entity.type
_entity.pdbx_description
1 polymer ?
#
loop_
_entity_poly.entity_id
_entity_poly.type
_entity_poly.pdbx_seq_one_letter_code
_entity_poly.pdbx_strand_id
1 'polypeptide(L)'
;MTNESKIAAARTARLAQTQSIARSLLARCYDGTASPRQAIKAFCIACVGERRKDVANCTCYACPLYRYRPAFSTDARGSELDAQESSESTRDMVEDHPDQKKDSGTLDRPLGG
;
A
#
# COMPACT_ATOMS: atom_id res chain seq x y z
N MET A 1 10.92 16.99 19.99
CA MET A 1 10.52 16.35 18.71
C MET A 1 11.00 14.90 18.74
N THR A 2 10.09 13.93 18.64
CA THR A 2 10.42 12.49 18.62
C THR A 2 11.01 12.08 17.28
N ASN A 3 11.75 10.97 17.23
CA ASN A 3 12.30 10.43 15.99
C ASN A 3 11.18 10.06 15.00
N GLU A 4 10.06 9.55 15.51
CA GLU A 4 8.82 9.27 14.75
C GLU A 4 8.37 10.47 13.92
N SER A 5 8.29 11.65 14.56
CA SER A 5 7.84 12.89 13.93
C SER A 5 8.79 13.34 12.81
N LYS A 6 10.10 13.18 13.01
CA LYS A 6 11.12 13.48 11.98
C LYS A 6 11.00 12.55 10.77
N ILE A 7 10.79 11.25 11.02
CA ILE A 7 10.61 10.25 9.97
C ILE A 7 9.34 10.56 9.16
N ALA A 8 8.23 10.84 9.83
CA ALA A 8 6.97 11.18 9.19
C ALA A 8 7.11 12.43 8.30
N ALA A 9 7.73 13.50 8.81
CA ALA A 9 7.97 14.72 8.04
C ALA A 9 8.84 14.46 6.79
N ALA A 10 9.91 13.68 6.92
CA ALA A 10 10.78 13.32 5.81
C ALA A 10 10.06 12.49 4.73
N ARG A 11 9.22 11.53 5.13
CA ARG A 11 8.39 10.74 4.22
C ARG A 11 7.40 11.61 3.47
N THR A 12 6.72 12.53 4.16
CA THR A 12 5.78 13.48 3.55
C THR A 12 6.48 14.40 2.54
N ALA A 13 7.66 14.94 2.89
CA ALA A 13 8.45 15.77 1.98
C ALA A 13 8.85 15.01 0.70
N ARG A 14 9.26 13.74 0.84
CA ARG A 14 9.60 12.89 -0.31
C ARG A 14 8.38 12.59 -1.18
N LEU A 15 7.23 12.30 -0.58
CA LEU A 15 5.99 12.13 -1.34
C LEU A 15 5.66 13.41 -2.10
N ALA A 16 5.74 14.59 -1.47
CA ALA A 16 5.47 15.88 -2.10
C ALA A 16 6.36 16.17 -3.32
N GLN A 17 7.65 15.82 -3.25
CA GLN A 17 8.60 15.97 -4.37
C GLN A 17 8.37 14.93 -5.49
N THR A 18 7.71 13.83 -5.19
CA THR A 18 7.44 12.77 -6.17
C THR A 18 6.13 13.07 -6.90
N GLN A 19 6.22 13.58 -8.13
CA GLN A 19 5.06 13.82 -9.00
C GLN A 19 4.61 12.54 -9.76
N SER A 20 5.43 11.49 -9.68
CA SER A 20 5.36 10.31 -10.55
C SER A 20 4.27 9.29 -10.23
N ILE A 21 4.10 8.36 -11.19
CA ILE A 21 3.45 7.04 -11.02
C ILE A 21 3.94 6.23 -9.80
N ALA A 22 5.09 6.56 -9.21
CA ALA A 22 5.60 5.90 -8.03
C ALA A 22 5.07 6.50 -6.74
N ARG A 23 4.37 7.65 -6.75
CA ARG A 23 3.87 8.30 -5.53
C ARG A 23 2.93 7.40 -4.74
N SER A 24 1.94 6.79 -5.40
CA SER A 24 1.00 5.87 -4.76
C SER A 24 1.69 4.60 -4.25
N LEU A 25 2.66 4.08 -4.99
CA LEU A 25 3.45 2.93 -4.56
C LEU A 25 4.35 3.27 -3.36
N LEU A 26 4.97 4.46 -3.34
CA LEU A 26 5.78 4.95 -2.23
C LEU A 26 4.96 5.13 -0.96
N ALA A 27 3.72 5.65 -1.08
CA ALA A 27 2.81 5.74 0.06
C ALA A 27 2.56 4.36 0.68
N ARG A 28 2.29 3.35 -0.16
CA ARG A 28 2.17 1.94 0.25
C ARG A 28 3.44 1.30 0.81
N CYS A 29 4.60 1.88 0.53
CA CYS A 29 5.84 1.42 1.15
C CYS A 29 6.01 2.01 2.54
N TYR A 30 5.46 3.20 2.79
CA TYR A 30 5.54 3.87 4.09
C TYR A 30 4.49 3.40 5.08
N ASP A 31 3.35 2.90 4.62
CA ASP A 31 2.34 2.25 5.46
C ASP A 31 2.68 0.78 5.81
N GLY A 32 3.69 0.19 5.16
CA GLY A 32 4.13 -1.18 5.40
C GLY A 32 3.30 -2.26 4.69
N THR A 33 2.41 -1.88 3.78
CA THR A 33 1.56 -2.80 3.01
C THR A 33 2.24 -3.36 1.76
N ALA A 34 3.31 -2.71 1.29
CA ALA A 34 4.05 -3.14 0.11
C ALA A 34 5.18 -4.13 0.44
N SER A 35 5.45 -5.05 -0.50
CA SER A 35 6.57 -5.98 -0.39
C SER A 35 7.92 -5.26 -0.55
N PRO A 36 9.04 -5.84 -0.02
CA PRO A 36 10.37 -5.26 -0.20
C PRO A 36 10.74 -5.02 -1.68
N ARG A 37 10.32 -5.91 -2.58
CA ARG A 37 10.53 -5.74 -4.03
C ARG A 37 9.75 -4.55 -4.59
N GLN A 38 8.52 -4.34 -4.12
CA GLN A 38 7.71 -3.18 -4.49
C GLN A 38 8.34 -1.88 -3.98
N ALA A 39 8.92 -1.87 -2.77
CA ALA A 39 9.65 -0.72 -2.23
C ALA A 39 10.88 -0.35 -3.07
N ILE A 40 11.68 -1.34 -3.48
CA ILE A 40 12.82 -1.13 -4.38
C ILE A 40 12.34 -0.56 -5.73
N LYS A 41 11.26 -1.12 -6.30
CA LYS A 41 10.66 -0.63 -7.55
C LYS A 41 10.21 0.83 -7.41
N ALA A 42 9.52 1.18 -6.33
CA ALA A 42 9.05 2.54 -6.06
C ALA A 42 10.22 3.52 -5.94
N PHE A 43 11.26 3.12 -5.20
CA PHE A 43 12.47 3.90 -5.04
C PHE A 43 13.17 4.15 -6.37
N CYS A 44 13.38 3.11 -7.19
CA CYS A 44 14.06 3.26 -8.47
C CYS A 44 13.31 4.18 -9.43
N ILE A 45 11.97 4.08 -9.49
CA ILE A 45 11.16 4.96 -10.36
C ILE A 45 11.20 6.41 -9.87
N ALA A 46 11.12 6.63 -8.55
CA ALA A 46 11.21 7.98 -7.98
C ALA A 46 12.61 8.59 -8.13
N CYS A 47 13.67 7.77 -8.10
CA CYS A 47 15.05 8.19 -8.28
C CYS A 47 15.35 8.64 -9.72
N VAL A 48 14.87 7.87 -10.71
CA VAL A 48 15.15 8.15 -12.13
C VAL A 48 14.22 9.22 -12.72
N GLY A 49 13.05 9.47 -12.13
CA GLY A 49 12.14 10.52 -12.59
C GLY A 49 11.19 10.05 -13.69
N GLU A 50 10.27 9.15 -13.34
CA GLU A 50 8.94 9.00 -13.98
C GLU A 50 8.76 7.99 -15.09
N ARG A 51 9.81 7.53 -15.79
CA ARG A 51 9.65 6.48 -16.80
C ARG A 51 10.19 5.14 -16.31
N ARG A 52 9.30 4.14 -16.25
CA ARG A 52 9.68 2.75 -15.94
C ARG A 52 10.81 2.25 -16.84
N LYS A 53 10.78 2.59 -18.13
CA LYS A 53 11.83 2.22 -19.10
C LYS A 53 13.20 2.79 -18.77
N ASP A 54 13.27 3.96 -18.14
CA ASP A 54 14.54 4.58 -17.76
C ASP A 54 15.13 3.86 -16.53
N VAL A 55 14.26 3.19 -15.78
CA VAL A 55 14.65 2.17 -14.79
C VAL A 55 15.10 0.85 -15.47
N ALA A 56 15.29 0.72 -16.78
CA ALA A 56 16.22 -0.28 -17.35
C ALA A 56 17.58 0.34 -17.71
N ASN A 57 17.56 1.59 -18.17
CA ASN A 57 18.71 2.27 -18.81
C ASN A 57 19.56 3.13 -17.87
N CYS A 58 19.46 2.90 -16.55
CA CYS A 58 20.21 3.69 -15.56
C CYS A 58 21.63 3.17 -15.51
N THR A 59 22.59 4.06 -15.72
CA THR A 59 24.02 3.79 -15.81
C THR A 59 24.74 3.95 -14.46
N CYS A 60 23.99 4.06 -13.36
CA CYS A 60 24.56 4.13 -12.02
C CYS A 60 25.01 2.75 -11.54
N TYR A 61 26.12 2.25 -12.10
CA TYR A 61 26.70 0.93 -11.78
C TYR A 61 27.17 0.82 -10.33
N ALA A 62 27.50 1.95 -9.70
CA ALA A 62 27.87 2.02 -8.29
C ALA A 62 26.66 1.99 -7.32
N CYS A 63 25.42 1.95 -7.84
CA CYS A 63 24.24 1.93 -6.98
C CYS A 63 24.17 0.60 -6.20
N PRO A 64 24.00 0.62 -4.87
CA PRO A 64 23.87 -0.61 -4.07
C PRO A 64 22.63 -1.42 -4.46
N LEU A 65 21.63 -0.77 -5.05
CA LEU A 65 20.41 -1.42 -5.55
C LEU A 65 20.54 -1.95 -6.98
N TYR A 66 21.70 -1.81 -7.64
CA TYR A 66 21.86 -2.17 -9.06
C TYR A 66 21.48 -3.63 -9.35
N ARG A 67 21.84 -4.57 -8.47
CA ARG A 67 21.50 -6.00 -8.59
C ARG A 67 20.03 -6.33 -8.30
N TYR A 68 19.34 -5.47 -7.55
CA TYR A 68 17.95 -5.66 -7.13
C TYR A 68 16.95 -4.87 -7.98
N ARG A 69 17.47 -4.17 -8.97
CA ARG A 69 16.72 -3.37 -9.90
C ARG A 69 15.66 -4.23 -10.59
N PRO A 70 14.42 -3.74 -10.72
CA PRO A 70 13.40 -4.48 -11.45
C PRO A 70 13.85 -4.65 -12.90
N ALA A 71 14.21 -5.88 -13.28
CA ALA A 71 14.45 -6.22 -14.67
C ALA A 71 13.11 -6.16 -15.41
N PHE A 72 12.99 -5.26 -16.38
CA PHE A 72 11.94 -5.37 -17.37
C PHE A 72 12.39 -6.44 -18.35
N SER A 73 12.21 -7.72 -17.99
CA SER A 73 12.37 -8.79 -18.96
C SER A 73 11.44 -8.49 -20.12
N THR A 74 12.01 -8.29 -21.31
CA THR A 74 11.26 -8.24 -22.58
C THR A 74 10.63 -9.58 -22.92
N ASP A 75 10.79 -10.58 -22.07
CA ASP A 75 10.24 -11.91 -22.25
C ASP A 75 8.76 -11.90 -21.84
N ALA A 76 7.90 -12.09 -22.83
CA ALA A 76 6.45 -12.19 -22.75
C ALA A 76 5.92 -13.39 -21.93
N ARG A 77 6.60 -13.81 -20.85
CA ARG A 77 6.25 -14.98 -20.01
C ARG A 77 5.92 -14.65 -18.55
N GLY A 78 5.73 -13.37 -18.20
CA GLY A 78 5.60 -12.93 -16.80
C GLY A 78 4.43 -12.00 -16.49
N SER A 79 3.38 -11.93 -17.31
CA SER A 79 2.23 -11.02 -17.11
C SER A 79 1.00 -11.64 -16.45
N GLU A 80 1.05 -12.90 -15.99
CA GLU A 80 -0.16 -13.61 -15.51
C GLU A 80 -0.34 -13.64 -13.98
N LEU A 81 0.72 -13.37 -13.20
CA LEU A 81 0.68 -13.49 -11.73
C LEU A 81 0.29 -12.22 -10.96
N ASP A 82 0.20 -11.06 -11.63
CA ASP A 82 -0.20 -9.79 -10.99
C ASP A 82 -1.70 -9.43 -11.18
N ALA A 83 -2.48 -10.30 -11.83
CA ALA A 83 -3.89 -10.03 -12.15
C ALA A 83 -4.92 -10.64 -11.17
N GLN A 84 -4.50 -11.48 -10.22
CA GLN A 84 -5.45 -12.27 -9.40
C GLN A 84 -5.77 -11.70 -8.01
N GLU A 85 -5.13 -10.63 -7.54
CA GLU A 85 -5.40 -10.10 -6.18
C GLU A 85 -6.44 -8.96 -6.13
N SER A 86 -7.13 -8.69 -7.25
CA SER A 86 -8.11 -7.58 -7.32
C SER A 86 -9.58 -8.01 -7.45
N SER A 87 -9.90 -9.30 -7.40
CA SER A 87 -11.27 -9.78 -7.65
C SER A 87 -11.95 -10.56 -6.52
N GLU A 88 -11.28 -10.86 -5.39
CA GLU A 88 -11.95 -11.50 -4.25
C GLU A 88 -12.12 -10.53 -3.07
N SER A 89 -12.92 -9.50 -3.32
CA SER A 89 -13.77 -8.92 -2.29
C SER A 89 -15.15 -8.69 -2.91
N THR A 90 -15.76 -9.79 -3.33
CA THR A 90 -17.21 -9.83 -3.54
C THR A 90 -17.86 -9.55 -2.20
N ARG A 91 -18.45 -8.36 -2.11
CA ARG A 91 -19.60 -8.02 -1.29
C ARG A 91 -20.50 -9.24 -1.07
N ASP A 92 -20.42 -9.87 0.10
CA ASP A 92 -21.55 -10.61 0.64
C ASP A 92 -22.50 -9.59 1.28
N MET A 93 -23.42 -9.10 0.46
CA MET A 93 -24.64 -8.44 0.93
C MET A 93 -25.59 -9.54 1.39
N VAL A 94 -25.46 -9.99 2.64
CA VAL A 94 -26.61 -10.58 3.33
C VAL A 94 -27.34 -9.42 3.99
N GLU A 95 -28.39 -8.96 3.33
CA GLU A 95 -29.45 -8.17 3.96
C GLU A 95 -30.15 -9.04 5.01
N ASP A 96 -29.61 -9.08 6.22
CA ASP A 96 -30.34 -9.58 7.38
C ASP A 96 -31.24 -8.44 7.88
N HIS A 97 -32.51 -8.51 7.50
CA HIS A 97 -33.56 -7.62 7.99
C HIS A 97 -33.67 -7.75 9.53
N PRO A 98 -33.42 -6.68 10.31
CA PRO A 98 -33.74 -6.72 11.74
C PRO A 98 -35.26 -6.62 11.93
N ASP A 99 -35.89 -7.76 12.20
CA ASP A 99 -37.28 -7.83 12.67
C ASP A 99 -37.36 -7.19 14.07
N GLN A 100 -37.99 -6.03 14.11
CA GLN A 100 -38.29 -5.31 15.34
C GLN A 100 -39.28 -6.09 16.19
N LYS A 101 -38.85 -6.61 17.34
CA LYS A 101 -39.74 -6.79 18.49
C LYS A 101 -39.19 -6.08 19.71
N LYS A 102 -39.75 -4.88 19.88
CA LYS A 102 -39.88 -4.18 21.17
C LYS A 102 -40.71 -5.11 22.07
N ASP A 103 -40.23 -5.39 23.26
CA ASP A 103 -41.10 -5.42 24.44
C ASP A 103 -40.27 -5.13 25.68
N SER A 104 -40.45 -3.91 26.15
CA SER A 104 -40.03 -3.37 27.43
C SER A 104 -40.73 -4.12 28.55
N GLY A 105 -39.97 -4.97 29.27
CA GLY A 105 -40.39 -5.59 30.52
C GLY A 105 -39.43 -5.21 31.64
N THR A 106 -39.72 -4.07 32.29
CA THR A 106 -39.07 -3.57 33.51
C THR A 106 -39.04 -4.66 34.60
N LEU A 107 -37.85 -5.13 34.97
CA LEU A 107 -37.66 -5.85 36.24
C LEU A 107 -37.13 -4.87 37.27
N ASP A 108 -38.09 -4.32 38.02
CA ASP A 108 -37.89 -3.69 39.32
C ASP A 108 -37.07 -4.62 40.22
N ARG A 109 -35.87 -4.17 40.61
CA ARG A 109 -35.00 -4.88 41.55
C ARG A 109 -35.03 -4.12 42.87
N PRO A 110 -35.75 -4.59 43.90
CA PRO A 110 -35.78 -3.89 45.17
C PRO A 110 -34.42 -3.95 45.84
N LEU A 111 -33.93 -2.77 46.23
CA LEU A 111 -32.79 -2.56 47.10
C LEU A 111 -33.23 -2.76 48.55
N GLY A 112 -32.45 -3.55 49.30
CA GLY A 112 -32.22 -3.32 50.72
C GLY A 112 -32.97 -4.22 51.70
N GLY A 113 -32.21 -4.76 52.66
CA GLY A 113 -32.66 -5.51 53.83
C GLY A 113 -31.52 -6.33 54.43
#